data_AF-A0A352JUC5-F1
#
_entry.id   AF-A0A352JUC5-F1
#
_cell.length_a   1.000
_cell.length_b   1.000
_cell.length_c   1.000
_cell.angle_alpha   90.00
_cell.angle_beta   90.00
_cell.angle_gamma   90.00
#
_symmetry.space_group_name_H-M   'P 1'
#
loop_
_entity.id
_entity.type
_entity.pdbx_description
1 polymer ?
#
loop_
_entity_poly.entity_id
_entity_poly.type
_entity_poly.pdbx_seq_one_letter_code
_entity_poly.pdbx_strand_id
1 'polypeptide(L)'
;SIKDPELGYYDIEKKEYIKKRFEGDYELLSLAGNFARLGNEIILHSHVSLSDAQFQVIGGHLFQAHVAVTTEFYIYPGGIELNRGLDDVTGLNLLKF
;
A
#
# COMPACT_ATOMS: atom_id res chain seq x y z
N SER A 1 11.26 -10.67 4.43
CA SER A 1 10.86 -9.71 5.48
C SER A 1 11.10 -8.26 5.08
N ILE A 2 10.38 -7.35 5.73
CA ILE A 2 10.53 -5.89 5.61
C ILE A 2 10.81 -5.27 6.98
N LYS A 3 11.35 -4.05 7.00
CA LYS A 3 11.73 -3.31 8.19
C LYS A 3 11.08 -1.93 8.22
N ASP A 4 10.69 -1.54 9.42
CA ASP A 4 10.13 -0.24 9.77
C ASP A 4 8.96 0.23 8.87
N PRO A 5 7.96 -0.61 8.56
CA PRO A 5 6.88 -0.22 7.66
C PRO A 5 6.06 0.95 8.21
N GLU A 6 5.72 1.89 7.32
CA GLU A 6 4.71 2.92 7.57
C GLU A 6 3.39 2.49 6.92
N LEU A 7 2.39 2.24 7.74
CA LEU A 7 1.05 1.86 7.30
C LEU A 7 0.05 2.99 7.54
N GLY A 8 -0.97 3.04 6.69
CA GLY A 8 -2.05 4.01 6.79
C GLY A 8 -3.43 3.39 6.91
N TYR A 9 -4.27 4.04 7.71
CA TYR A 9 -5.72 3.91 7.72
C TYR A 9 -6.32 5.21 7.21
N TYR A 10 -7.20 5.15 6.21
CA TYR A 10 -7.85 6.35 5.68
C TYR A 10 -9.09 6.70 6.50
N ASP A 11 -9.06 7.85 7.17
CA ASP A 11 -10.20 8.43 7.87
C ASP A 11 -11.06 9.19 6.86
N ILE A 12 -12.26 8.65 6.57
CA ILE A 12 -13.17 9.19 5.56
C ILE A 12 -13.76 10.54 6.01
N GLU A 13 -14.00 10.73 7.30
CA GLU A 13 -14.58 11.97 7.83
C GLU A 13 -13.58 13.12 7.69
N LYS A 14 -12.32 12.85 8.03
CA LYS A 14 -11.23 13.83 7.92
C LYS A 14 -10.63 13.92 6.51
N LYS A 15 -10.90 12.94 5.65
CA LYS A 15 -10.28 12.77 4.33
C LYS A 15 -8.76 12.73 4.39
N GLU A 16 -8.22 12.04 5.40
CA GLU A 16 -6.79 12.00 5.70
C GLU A 16 -6.33 10.60 6.09
N TYR A 17 -5.06 10.29 5.82
CA TYR A 17 -4.45 9.06 6.30
C TYR A 17 -3.92 9.23 7.71
N ILE A 18 -4.43 8.42 8.65
CA ILE A 18 -3.79 8.18 9.93
C ILE A 18 -2.65 7.20 9.69
N LYS A 19 -1.43 7.74 9.69
CA LYS A 19 -0.20 6.97 9.46
C LYS A 19 0.40 6.50 10.77
N LYS A 20 0.95 5.29 10.77
CA LYS A 20 1.72 4.75 11.88
C LYS A 20 2.93 4.01 11.34
N ARG A 21 4.12 4.37 11.84
CA ARG A 21 5.35 3.62 11.65
C ARG A 21 5.44 2.52 12.70
N PHE A 22 5.75 1.31 12.25
CA PHE A 22 5.94 0.15 13.10
C PHE A 22 7.43 -0.20 13.08
N GLU A 23 8.15 0.14 14.15
CA GLU A 23 9.59 -0.12 14.22
C GLU A 23 9.88 -1.61 14.40
N GLY A 24 10.92 -2.10 13.73
CA GLY A 24 11.37 -3.48 13.79
C GLY A 24 11.18 -4.25 12.47
N ASP A 25 11.47 -5.54 12.54
CA ASP A 25 11.40 -6.46 11.41
C ASP A 25 10.06 -7.21 11.41
N TYR A 26 9.45 -7.30 10.22
CA TYR A 26 8.19 -7.97 10.00
C TYR A 26 8.30 -8.95 8.84
N GLU A 27 7.68 -10.12 8.98
CA GLU A 27 7.45 -10.98 7.82
C GLU A 27 6.36 -10.39 6.93
N LEU A 28 6.65 -10.31 5.63
CA LEU A 28 5.70 -9.86 4.63
C LEU A 28 4.86 -11.06 4.20
N LEU A 29 3.66 -11.18 4.77
CA LEU A 29 2.76 -12.30 4.49
C LEU A 29 2.08 -12.14 3.13
N SER A 30 1.66 -10.91 2.81
CA SER A 30 1.11 -10.57 1.51
C SER A 30 1.32 -9.09 1.18
N LEU A 31 1.49 -8.82 -0.11
CA LEU A 31 1.38 -7.49 -0.70
C LEU A 31 0.43 -7.60 -1.89
N ALA A 32 -0.65 -6.83 -1.86
CA ALA A 32 -1.65 -6.80 -2.91
C ALA A 32 -1.86 -5.36 -3.38
N GLY A 33 -1.86 -5.14 -4.68
CA GLY A 33 -1.96 -3.80 -5.23
C GLY A 33 -2.09 -3.76 -6.74
N ASN A 34 -2.10 -2.54 -7.27
CA ASN A 34 -2.09 -2.26 -8.71
C ASN A 34 -1.20 -1.06 -9.03
N PHE A 35 -0.69 -1.06 -10.26
CA PHE A 35 -0.07 0.10 -10.88
C PHE A 35 -1.12 0.81 -11.72
N ALA A 36 -1.24 2.13 -11.55
CA ALA A 36 -2.12 2.97 -12.35
C ALA A 36 -1.47 4.33 -12.60
N ARG A 37 -1.88 5.03 -13.66
CA ARG A 37 -1.46 6.40 -13.93
C ARG A 37 -2.26 7.41 -13.12
N LEU A 38 -1.60 8.43 -12.61
CA LEU A 38 -2.21 9.67 -12.14
C LEU A 38 -1.57 10.82 -12.93
N GLY A 39 -2.26 11.28 -13.98
CA GLY A 39 -1.64 12.13 -14.99
C GLY A 39 -0.45 11.42 -15.65
N ASN A 40 0.75 11.99 -15.51
CA ASN A 40 1.96 11.43 -16.12
C ASN A 40 2.73 10.48 -15.21
N GLU A 41 2.35 10.36 -13.93
CA GLU A 41 3.06 9.55 -12.94
C GLU A 41 2.46 8.14 -12.82
N ILE A 42 3.31 7.14 -12.58
CA ILE A 42 2.89 5.78 -12.23
C ILE A 42 2.80 5.68 -10.71
N ILE A 43 1.62 5.34 -10.22
CA ILE A 43 1.34 5.18 -8.79
C ILE A 43 1.11 3.69 -8.50
N LEU A 44 1.84 3.16 -7.52
CA LEU A 44 1.52 1.89 -6.89
C LEU A 44 0.55 2.15 -5.73
N HIS A 45 -0.63 1.54 -5.79
CA HIS A 45 -1.50 1.43 -4.63
C HIS A 45 -1.39 0.00 -4.10
N SER A 46 -0.81 -0.15 -2.92
CA SER A 46 -0.59 -1.45 -2.29
C SER A 46 -1.05 -1.50 -0.84
N HIS A 47 -1.64 -2.61 -0.44
CA HIS A 47 -1.91 -2.97 0.94
C HIS A 47 -1.08 -4.19 1.32
N VAL A 48 -0.78 -4.33 2.61
CA VAL A 48 0.01 -5.45 3.14
C VAL A 48 -0.65 -6.09 4.35
N SER A 49 -0.35 -7.37 4.55
CA SER A 49 -0.44 -8.05 5.84
C SER A 49 0.96 -8.47 6.28
N LEU A 50 1.28 -8.20 7.54
CA LEU A 50 2.62 -8.34 8.11
C LEU A 50 2.52 -9.10 9.44
N SER A 51 3.53 -9.91 9.75
CA SER A 51 3.60 -10.61 11.03
C SER A 51 4.84 -10.26 11.82
N ASP A 52 4.70 -10.06 13.13
CA ASP A 52 5.82 -9.88 14.05
C ASP A 52 6.36 -11.21 14.62
N ALA A 53 7.37 -11.13 15.48
CA ALA A 53 7.97 -12.29 16.13
C ALA A 53 7.03 -13.02 17.11
N GLN A 54 5.88 -12.44 17.44
CA GLN A 54 4.82 -13.07 18.25
C GLN A 54 3.69 -13.63 17.37
N PHE A 55 3.90 -13.70 16.05
CA PHE A 55 2.93 -14.11 15.05
C PHE A 55 1.64 -13.28 15.06
N GLN A 56 1.68 -12.07 15.63
CA GLN A 56 0.55 -11.14 15.54
C GLN A 56 0.56 -10.49 14.17
N VAL A 57 -0.63 -10.28 13.62
CA VAL A 57 -0.80 -9.74 12.28
C VAL A 57 -1.24 -8.29 12.35
N ILE A 58 -0.50 -7.43 11.64
CA ILE A 58 -0.88 -6.05 11.36
C ILE A 58 -1.05 -5.87 9.85
N GLY A 59 -1.79 -4.85 9.43
CA GLY A 59 -1.99 -4.58 8.01
C GLY A 59 -2.61 -3.22 7.75
N GLY A 60 -2.61 -2.83 6.48
CA GLY A 60 -3.13 -1.54 6.05
C GLY A 60 -2.59 -1.10 4.69
N HIS A 61 -2.81 0.17 4.36
CA HIS A 61 -2.22 0.81 3.20
C HIS A 61 -0.71 0.98 3.40
N LEU A 62 0.12 0.44 2.52
CA LEU A 62 1.58 0.57 2.64
C LEU A 62 2.02 1.91 2.03
N PHE A 63 2.58 2.79 2.86
CA PHE A 63 3.23 4.02 2.39
C PHE A 63 4.69 3.79 2.03
N GLN A 64 5.42 3.11 2.92
CA GLN A 64 6.83 2.77 2.71
C GLN A 64 7.26 1.65 3.64
N ALA A 65 8.30 0.92 3.25
CA ALA A 65 9.04 0.00 4.10
C ALA A 65 10.43 -0.25 3.48
N HIS A 66 11.35 -0.78 4.27
CA HIS A 66 12.67 -1.22 3.78
C HIS A 66 12.69 -2.73 3.62
N VAL A 67 13.28 -3.24 2.55
CA VAL A 67 13.53 -4.69 2.43
C VAL A 67 14.66 -5.04 3.40
N ALA A 68 14.40 -5.94 4.35
CA ALA A 68 15.39 -6.32 5.36
C ALA A 68 16.35 -7.41 4.84
N VAL A 69 15.80 -8.38 4.09
CA VAL A 69 16.57 -9.51 3.52
C VAL A 69 16.23 -9.67 2.04
N THR A 70 14.99 -10.08 1.75
CA THR A 70 14.42 -10.18 0.40
C THR A 70 12.92 -9.96 0.47
N THR A 71 12.37 -9.55 -0.67
CA THR A 71 10.94 -9.53 -0.95
C THR A 71 10.73 -10.09 -2.35
N GLU A 72 9.94 -11.15 -2.46
CA GLU A 72 9.66 -11.82 -3.73
C GLU A 72 8.26 -11.43 -4.19
N PHE A 73 8.15 -10.85 -5.39
CA PHE A 73 6.89 -10.34 -5.92
C PHE A 73 6.61 -10.91 -7.30
N TYR A 74 5.33 -11.14 -7.58
CA TYR A 74 4.84 -11.38 -8.92
C TYR A 74 4.15 -10.11 -9.43
N ILE A 75 4.56 -9.64 -10.60
CA ILE A 75 3.90 -8.53 -11.29
C ILE A 75 3.28 -9.10 -12.56
N TYR A 76 1.95 -9.01 -12.65
CA TYR A 76 1.20 -9.44 -13.81
C TYR A 76 0.82 -8.22 -14.65
N PRO A 77 1.33 -8.06 -15.88
CA PRO A 77 0.91 -6.98 -16.74
C PRO A 77 -0.56 -7.16 -17.13
N GLY A 78 -1.36 -6.11 -16.94
CA GLY A 78 -2.74 -6.06 -17.42
C GLY A 78 -2.82 -5.78 -18.92
N GLY A 79 -3.97 -6.10 -19.52
CA GLY A 79 -4.25 -5.78 -20.93
C GLY A 79 -4.79 -4.37 -21.18
N ILE A 80 -4.99 -3.58 -20.12
CA ILE A 80 -5.52 -2.22 -20.16
C ILE A 80 -4.65 -1.29 -19.32
N GLU A 81 -4.58 -0.03 -19.71
CA GLU A 81 -3.99 1.01 -18.88
C GLU A 81 -4.99 1.46 -17.82
N LEU A 82 -4.61 1.36 -16.54
CA LEU A 82 -5.40 1.84 -15.43
C LEU A 82 -5.08 3.32 -15.18
N ASN A 83 -6.11 4.15 -15.07
CA ASN A 83 -5.99 5.56 -14.75
C ASN A 83 -6.66 5.87 -13.41
N ARG A 84 -6.16 6.87 -12.70
CA ARG A 84 -6.74 7.40 -11.47
C ARG A 84 -7.10 8.86 -11.64
N GLY A 85 -8.18 9.26 -10.97
CA GLY A 85 -8.62 10.65 -10.90
C GLY A 85 -9.20 10.95 -9.53
N LEU A 86 -9.09 12.22 -9.13
CA LEU A 86 -9.66 12.72 -7.89
C LEU A 86 -11.17 12.44 -7.86
N ASP A 87 -11.63 11.95 -6.73
CA ASP A 87 -13.04 11.80 -6.40
C ASP A 87 -13.40 12.76 -5.27
N ASP A 88 -14.26 13.74 -5.55
CA ASP A 88 -14.56 14.83 -4.61
C ASP A 88 -15.27 14.35 -3.34
N VAL A 89 -16.03 13.25 -3.46
CA VAL A 89 -16.76 12.66 -2.34
C VAL A 89 -15.78 12.09 -1.32
N THR A 90 -14.87 11.23 -1.78
CA THR A 90 -13.92 10.54 -0.92
C THR A 90 -12.64 11.33 -0.63
N GLY A 91 -12.28 12.29 -1.49
CA GLY A 91 -10.99 13.00 -1.44
C GLY A 91 -9.81 12.16 -1.96
N LEU A 92 -10.06 11.00 -2.58
CA LEU A 92 -9.03 10.06 -3.01
C LEU A 92 -8.87 10.02 -4.53
N ASN A 93 -7.69 9.61 -4.98
CA ASN A 93 -7.43 9.26 -6.38
C ASN A 93 -7.87 7.82 -6.66
N LEU A 94 -9.13 7.66 -7.07
CA LEU A 94 -9.74 6.37 -7.35
C LEU A 94 -9.48 5.93 -8.79
N LEU A 95 -9.51 4.61 -9.03
CA LEU A 95 -9.46 4.06 -10.40
C LEU A 95 -10.64 4.61 -11.22
N LYS A 96 -10.35 5.01 -12.46
CA LYS A 96 -11.32 5.40 -13.49
C LYS A 96 -11.19 4.41 -14.64
N PHE A 97 -12.32 3.91 -15.11
CA PHE A 97 -12.42 2.95 -16.21
C PHE A 97 -13.13 3.60 -17.40
#